data_AF-A0A925P4T2-F1
#
_entry.id   AF-A0A925P4T2-F1
#
_cell.length_a   1.000
_cell.length_b   1.000
_cell.length_c   1.000
_cell.angle_alpha   90.00
_cell.angle_beta   90.00
_cell.angle_gamma   90.00
#
_symmetry.space_group_name_H-M   'P 1'
#
loop_
_entity.id
_entity.type
_entity.pdbx_description
1 polymer ?
#
loop_
_entity_poly.entity_id
_entity_poly.type
_entity_poly.pdbx_seq_one_letter_code
_entity_poly.pdbx_strand_id
1 'polypeptide(L)' 'IHANAGKGTIPTPITMDELEDLLMAHGLMPVIDESQVGKNAAELAAAV' A
#
# COMPACT_ATOMS: atom_id res chain seq x y z
N ILE A 1 4.46 -9.82 26.87
CA ILE A 1 5.65 -8.94 26.84
C ILE A 1 6.41 -9.31 25.57
N HIS A 2 6.71 -8.33 24.70
CA HIS A 2 7.22 -8.58 23.35
C HIS A 2 8.48 -9.48 23.36
N ALA A 3 8.47 -10.51 22.52
CA ALA A 3 9.37 -11.68 22.55
C ALA A 3 10.82 -11.43 22.09
N ASN A 4 11.27 -10.17 21.98
CA ASN A 4 12.59 -9.84 21.48
C ASN A 4 13.63 -9.81 22.61
N ALA A 5 13.94 -11.01 23.12
CA ALA A 5 14.87 -11.29 24.22
C ALA A 5 16.34 -10.90 23.91
N GLY A 6 16.60 -9.60 23.72
CA GLY A 6 17.94 -9.01 23.68
C GLY A 6 18.76 -9.29 22.42
N LYS A 7 18.14 -9.67 21.29
CA LYS A 7 18.85 -10.06 20.05
C LYS A 7 18.57 -9.20 18.82
N GLY A 8 17.94 -8.04 18.98
CA GLY A 8 17.78 -7.05 17.91
C GLY A 8 17.11 -5.80 18.44
N THR A 9 17.35 -4.65 17.80
CA THR A 9 16.58 -3.42 18.04
C THR A 9 15.09 -3.75 17.96
N ILE A 10 14.33 -3.46 19.02
CA ILE A 10 12.87 -3.49 18.97
C ILE A 10 12.47 -2.32 18.08
N PRO A 11 11.97 -2.55 16.85
CA PRO A 11 11.54 -1.45 16.00
C PRO A 11 10.38 -0.74 16.68
N THR A 12 10.37 0.59 16.62
CA THR A 12 9.20 1.37 17.06
C THR A 12 8.00 0.94 16.20
N PRO A 13 6.87 0.56 16.82
CA PRO A 13 5.65 0.29 16.05
C PRO A 13 5.27 1.52 15.23
N ILE A 14 5.13 1.34 13.93
CA ILE A 14 4.52 2.33 13.04
C ILE A 14 3.00 2.17 13.07
N THR A 15 2.27 3.21 12.69
CA THR A 15 0.81 3.13 12.51
C THR A 15 0.48 2.31 11.26
N MET A 16 -0.78 1.86 11.15
CA MET A 16 -1.24 1.18 9.93
C MET A 16 -1.18 2.09 8.70
N ASP A 17 -1.48 3.37 8.87
CA ASP A 17 -1.40 4.37 7.80
C ASP A 17 0.05 4.53 7.32
N GLU A 18 1.02 4.61 8.26
CA GLU A 18 2.45 4.66 7.93
C GLU A 18 2.92 3.40 7.19
N LEU A 19 2.36 2.23 7.53
CA LEU A 19 2.65 0.99 6.82
C LEU A 19 2.12 1.03 5.38
N GLU A 20 0.89 1.49 5.17
CA GLU A 20 0.28 1.62 3.83
C GLU A 20 1.05 2.59 2.94
N ASP A 21 1.43 3.76 3.48
CA ASP A 21 2.25 4.75 2.78
C ASP A 21 3.59 4.17 2.31
N LEU A 22 4.27 3.40 3.18
CA LEU A 22 5.52 2.72 2.85
C LEU A 22 5.32 1.65 1.77
N LEU A 23 4.24 0.87 1.84
CA LEU A 23 3.92 -0.16 0.85
C LEU A 23 3.62 0.44 -0.54
N MET A 24 2.94 1.59 -0.60
CA MET A 24 2.74 2.35 -1.83
C MET A 24 4.06 2.94 -2.36
N ALA A 25 4.87 3.54 -1.48
CA ALA A 25 6.15 4.15 -1.86
C ALA A 25 7.16 3.14 -2.44
N HIS A 26 7.16 1.91 -1.95
CA HIS A 26 8.03 0.84 -2.46
C HIS A 26 7.45 0.11 -3.69
N GLY A 27 6.28 0.52 -4.18
CA GLY A 27 5.63 -0.07 -5.35
C GLY A 27 5.17 -1.52 -5.12
N LEU A 28 5.04 -1.94 -3.86
CA LEU A 28 4.57 -3.29 -3.48
C LEU A 28 3.05 -3.40 -3.59
N MET A 29 2.34 -2.28 -3.52
CA MET A 29 0.91 -2.17 -3.83
C MET A 29 0.72 -1.51 -5.19
N PRO A 30 -0.17 -2.04 -6.07
CA PRO A 30 -0.52 -1.34 -7.29
C PRO A 30 -1.17 0.01 -6.95
N VAL A 31 -0.69 1.08 -7.57
CA VAL A 31 -1.42 2.36 -7.57
C VAL A 31 -2.65 2.14 -8.44
N ILE A 32 -3.78 1.85 -7.79
CA ILE A 32 -5.05 1.65 -8.48
C ILE A 32 -5.53 3.03 -8.91
N ASP A 33 -5.61 3.25 -10.22
CA ASP A 33 -6.28 4.42 -10.77
C ASP A 33 -7.78 4.30 -10.48
N GLU A 34 -8.23 4.98 -9.42
CA GLU A 34 -9.62 4.99 -8.96
C GLU A 34 -10.60 5.46 -10.06
N SER A 35 -10.14 6.23 -11.05
CA SER A 35 -10.98 6.67 -12.17
C SER A 35 -11.33 5.56 -13.16
N GLN A 36 -10.60 4.43 -13.12
CA GLN A 36 -10.80 3.25 -13.95
C GLN A 36 -11.50 2.11 -13.22
N VAL A 37 -11.67 2.23 -11.90
CA VAL A 37 -12.35 1.21 -11.09
C VAL A 37 -13.80 1.06 -11.57
N GLY A 38 -14.16 -0.16 -11.97
CA GLY A 38 -15.50 -0.49 -12.46
C GLY A 38 -15.78 -0.16 -13.93
N LYS A 39 -14.81 0.43 -14.67
CA LYS A 39 -14.94 0.64 -16.12
C LYS A 39 -14.41 -0.55 -16.91
N ASN A 40 -15.11 -0.92 -17.97
CA ASN A 40 -14.60 -1.88 -18.94
C ASN A 40 -13.71 -1.17 -19.99
N ALA A 41 -12.89 -1.94 -20.71
CA ALA A 41 -11.94 -1.39 -21.69
C ALA A 41 -12.59 -0.55 -22.79
N ALA A 42 -13.86 -0.81 -23.14
CA ALA A 42 -14.58 -0.06 -24.16
C ALA A 42 -15.03 1.32 -23.64
N GLU A 43 -15.45 1.42 -22.38
CA GLU A 43 -15.83 2.68 -21.72
C GLU A 43 -14.64 3.61 -21.53
N LEU A 44 -13.45 3.05 -21.29
CA LEU A 44 -12.23 3.84 -21.18
C LEU A 44 -11.78 4.44 -22.52
N ALA A 45 -11.93 3.68 -23.62
CA ALA A 45 -11.58 4.11 -24.96
C ALA A 45 -12.57 5.13 -25.55
N ALA A 46 -13.82 5.15 -25.08
CA ALA A 46 -14.86 6.07 -25.55
C ALA A 46 -14.80 7.46 -24.88
N ALA A 47 -13.99 7.64 -23.85
CA ALA A 47 -13.82 8.90 -23.12
C ALA A 47 -12.66 9.78 -23.66
N VAL A 48 -12.04 9.38 -24.78
CA VAL A 48 -10.99 10.09 -25.53
C VAL A 48 -11.56 10.59 -26.85
#